data_AF-A0A8T5LBC9-F1
#
_entry.id   AF-A0A8T5LBC9-F1
#
_cell.length_a   1.000
_cell.length_b   1.000
_cell.length_c   1.000
_cell.angle_alpha   90.00
_cell.angle_beta   90.00
_cell.angle_gamma   90.00
#
_symmetry.space_group_name_H-M   'P 1'
#
loop_
_entity.id
_entity.type
_entity.pdbx_description
1 polymer ?
#
loop_
_entity_poly.entity_id
_entity_poly.type
_entity_poly.pdbx_seq_one_letter_code
_entity_poly.pdbx_strand_id
1 'polypeptide(L)'
;MKHFLAISILIAMLIIAGCSTLQPKMKEVINDDTRNDGIEVSVHFKITGDYFCTLGKEYSWQNPVYTMRTFPENLMNPDGSRAYPEWTGGFIGVMGKQVEDFNDFHKKWWLDDMLEDILVDYTD
;
A
#
# COMPACT_ATOMS: atom_id res chain seq x y z
N MET A 1 -7.86 -26.16 18.69
CA MET A 1 -6.50 -25.57 18.86
C MET A 1 -5.56 -25.90 17.71
N LYS A 2 -5.28 -27.17 17.39
CA LYS A 2 -4.35 -27.55 16.28
C LYS A 2 -4.78 -27.03 14.89
N HIS A 3 -6.08 -27.03 14.58
CA HIS A 3 -6.60 -26.54 13.30
C HIS A 3 -6.51 -25.01 13.15
N PHE A 4 -6.71 -24.26 14.23
CA PHE A 4 -6.55 -22.79 14.22
C PHE A 4 -5.09 -22.38 13.98
N LEU A 5 -4.15 -23.09 14.61
CA LEU A 5 -2.71 -22.87 14.41
C LEU A 5 -2.28 -23.18 12.96
N ALA A 6 -2.82 -24.24 12.36
CA ALA A 6 -2.51 -24.60 10.97
C ALA A 6 -3.03 -23.54 9.98
N ILE A 7 -4.23 -22.98 10.24
CA ILE A 7 -4.82 -21.93 9.41
C ILE A 7 -4.00 -20.62 9.51
N SER A 8 -3.56 -20.22 10.72
CA SER A 8 -2.74 -19.01 10.86
C SER A 8 -1.39 -19.13 10.18
N ILE A 9 -0.77 -20.32 10.23
CA ILE A 9 0.50 -20.61 9.56
C ILE A 9 0.33 -20.58 8.03
N LEU A 10 -0.77 -21.10 7.50
CA LEU A 10 -1.08 -21.06 6.07
C LEU A 10 -1.28 -19.62 5.58
N ILE A 11 -1.99 -18.79 6.34
CA ILE A 11 -2.19 -17.37 6.02
C ILE A 11 -0.84 -16.62 6.05
N ALA A 12 0.00 -16.86 7.05
CA ALA A 12 1.33 -16.27 7.13
C ALA A 12 2.22 -16.68 5.94
N MET A 13 2.15 -17.94 5.49
CA MET A 13 2.88 -18.40 4.29
C MET A 13 2.40 -17.72 3.00
N LEU A 14 1.09 -17.48 2.85
CA LEU A 14 0.54 -16.77 1.70
C LEU A 14 0.96 -15.29 1.67
N ILE A 15 1.01 -14.65 2.84
CA ILE A 15 1.50 -13.28 3.06
C ILE A 15 2.99 -13.18 2.67
N ILE A 16 3.83 -14.05 3.23
CA ILE A 16 5.28 -14.08 2.95
C ILE A 16 5.55 -14.34 1.46
N ALA A 17 4.84 -15.28 0.83
CA ALA A 17 4.99 -15.58 -0.60
C ALA A 17 4.65 -14.36 -1.49
N GLY A 18 3.58 -13.61 -1.17
CA GLY A 18 3.20 -12.41 -1.92
C GLY A 18 4.16 -11.22 -1.75
N CYS A 19 4.86 -11.13 -0.62
CA CYS A 19 5.96 -10.18 -0.42
C CYS A 19 7.18 -10.53 -1.30
N SER A 20 7.50 -11.83 -1.35
CA SER A 20 8.72 -12.35 -1.97
C SER A 20 8.72 -12.33 -3.50
N THR A 21 7.56 -12.30 -4.18
CA THR A 21 7.49 -12.49 -5.65
C THR A 21 7.52 -11.21 -6.48
N LEU A 22 7.12 -10.05 -5.92
CA LEU A 22 6.99 -8.81 -6.70
C LEU A 22 8.26 -7.94 -6.69
N GLN A 23 8.93 -7.82 -5.54
CA GLN A 23 10.13 -7.00 -5.45
C GLN A 23 11.31 -7.52 -6.29
N PRO A 24 11.59 -8.84 -6.37
CA PRO A 24 12.72 -9.34 -7.15
C PRO A 24 12.57 -9.06 -8.65
N LYS A 25 11.36 -9.22 -9.20
CA LYS A 25 11.11 -8.98 -10.62
C LYS A 25 11.23 -7.50 -11.00
N MET A 26 10.77 -6.61 -10.13
CA MET A 26 10.96 -5.16 -10.31
C MET A 26 12.45 -4.80 -10.26
N LYS A 27 13.18 -5.31 -9.25
CA LYS A 27 14.62 -5.08 -9.11
C LYS A 27 15.41 -5.65 -10.29
N GLU A 28 15.02 -6.82 -10.80
CA GLU A 28 15.62 -7.42 -12.01
C GLU A 28 15.47 -6.49 -13.22
N VAL A 29 14.26 -6.00 -13.50
CA VAL A 29 14.01 -5.08 -14.64
C VAL A 29 14.74 -3.74 -14.48
N ILE A 30 14.80 -3.19 -13.26
CA ILE A 30 15.52 -1.94 -13.01
C ILE A 30 17.02 -2.14 -13.20
N ASN A 31 17.59 -3.21 -12.64
CA ASN A 31 19.03 -3.45 -12.65
C ASN A 31 19.55 -4.00 -13.99
N ASP A 32 18.68 -4.48 -14.88
CA ASP A 32 19.06 -4.93 -16.22
C ASP A 32 19.55 -3.77 -17.12
N ASP A 33 19.13 -2.54 -16.82
CA ASP A 33 19.52 -1.35 -17.56
C ASP A 33 20.56 -0.51 -16.79
N THR A 34 21.80 -0.53 -17.28
CA THR A 34 22.93 0.26 -16.73
C THR A 34 22.67 1.77 -16.58
N ARG A 35 21.66 2.32 -17.26
CA ARG A 35 21.27 3.73 -17.09
C ARG A 35 20.56 4.01 -15.77
N ASN A 36 20.09 2.97 -15.09
CA ASN A 36 19.46 3.04 -13.78
C ASN A 36 20.47 2.89 -12.63
N ASP A 37 21.77 2.88 -12.91
CA ASP A 37 22.80 2.82 -11.87
C ASP A 37 22.62 3.96 -10.86
N GLY A 38 22.44 3.59 -9.58
CA GLY A 38 22.16 4.53 -8.50
C GLY A 38 20.67 4.82 -8.23
N ILE A 39 19.75 4.23 -8.99
CA ILE A 39 18.31 4.31 -8.69
C ILE A 39 17.92 3.23 -7.68
N GLU A 40 17.34 3.66 -6.56
CA GLU A 40 16.69 2.76 -5.60
C GLU A 40 15.17 2.85 -5.73
N VAL A 41 14.48 1.70 -5.65
CA VAL A 41 13.02 1.63 -5.68
C VAL A 41 12.51 0.79 -4.53
N SER A 42 11.66 1.40 -3.71
CA SER A 42 10.94 0.78 -2.62
C SER A 42 9.44 0.69 -2.95
N VAL A 43 8.79 -0.38 -2.47
CA VAL A 43 7.33 -0.51 -2.55
C VAL A 43 6.77 -0.10 -1.20
N HIS A 44 5.97 0.96 -1.16
CA HIS A 44 5.30 1.45 0.04
C HIS A 44 3.98 0.72 0.31
N PHE A 45 3.15 0.59 -0.72
CA PHE A 45 1.82 -0.01 -0.61
C PHE A 45 1.50 -0.91 -1.80
N LYS A 46 0.54 -1.81 -1.60
CA LYS A 46 -0.05 -2.70 -2.60
C LYS A 46 -1.56 -2.55 -2.60
N ILE A 47 -2.18 -2.82 -3.75
CA ILE A 47 -3.62 -3.05 -3.89
C ILE A 47 -3.83 -4.35 -4.66
N THR A 48 -5.00 -4.97 -4.51
CA THR A 48 -5.33 -6.16 -5.30
C THR A 48 -5.62 -5.77 -6.76
N GLY A 49 -5.34 -6.70 -7.69
CA GLY A 49 -5.64 -6.48 -9.11
C GLY A 49 -7.14 -6.27 -9.37
N ASP A 50 -8.00 -6.95 -8.61
CA ASP A 50 -9.45 -6.80 -8.71
C ASP A 50 -9.88 -5.38 -8.31
N TYR A 51 -9.35 -4.85 -7.20
CA TYR A 51 -9.67 -3.49 -6.77
C TYR A 51 -9.13 -2.45 -7.76
N PHE A 52 -7.94 -2.65 -8.31
CA PHE A 52 -7.41 -1.80 -9.39
C PHE A 52 -8.33 -1.77 -10.61
N CYS A 53 -8.83 -2.93 -11.04
CA CYS A 53 -9.81 -3.02 -12.12
C CYS A 53 -11.12 -2.28 -11.79
N THR A 54 -11.59 -2.36 -10.55
CA THR A 54 -12.76 -1.62 -10.08
C THR A 54 -12.53 -0.11 -10.21
N LEU A 55 -11.40 0.41 -9.70
CA LEU A 55 -11.05 1.83 -9.85
C LEU A 55 -11.03 2.29 -11.31
N GLY A 56 -10.49 1.47 -12.22
CA GLY A 56 -10.47 1.77 -13.65
C GLY A 56 -11.86 1.84 -14.28
N LYS A 57 -12.78 0.93 -13.90
CA LYS A 57 -14.18 0.96 -14.36
C LYS A 57 -14.96 2.13 -13.78
N GLU A 58 -14.62 2.53 -12.56
CA GLU A 58 -15.27 3.61 -11.81
C GLU A 58 -14.76 5.00 -12.18
N TYR A 59 -13.57 5.08 -12.77
CA TYR A 59 -12.85 6.33 -13.03
C TYR A 59 -13.69 7.45 -13.67
N SER A 60 -14.56 7.12 -14.64
CA SER A 60 -15.30 8.12 -15.41
C SER A 60 -16.61 8.60 -14.76
N TRP A 61 -17.12 7.89 -13.74
CA TRP A 61 -18.47 8.14 -13.22
C TRP A 61 -18.56 8.19 -11.70
N GLN A 62 -17.60 7.61 -10.99
CA GLN A 62 -17.58 7.60 -9.53
C GLN A 62 -17.19 8.98 -9.00
N ASN A 63 -17.80 9.37 -7.87
CA ASN A 63 -17.40 10.59 -7.18
C ASN A 63 -15.99 10.41 -6.57
N PRO A 64 -15.00 11.27 -6.88
CA PRO A 64 -13.66 11.16 -6.30
C PRO A 64 -13.63 11.13 -4.77
N VAL A 65 -14.58 11.81 -4.12
CA VAL A 65 -14.73 11.79 -2.65
C VAL A 65 -15.00 10.37 -2.13
N TYR A 66 -15.70 9.54 -2.88
CA TYR A 66 -15.93 8.14 -2.51
C TYR A 66 -14.63 7.34 -2.55
N THR A 67 -13.83 7.52 -3.61
CA THR A 67 -12.52 6.89 -3.73
C THR A 67 -11.60 7.35 -2.61
N MET A 68 -11.50 8.65 -2.33
CA MET A 68 -10.67 9.17 -1.23
C MET A 68 -10.99 8.51 0.11
N ARG A 69 -12.27 8.26 0.39
CA ARG A 69 -12.72 7.66 1.64
C ARG A 69 -12.45 6.17 1.77
N THR A 70 -12.55 5.43 0.67
CA THR A 70 -12.54 3.96 0.70
C THR A 70 -11.21 3.38 0.23
N PHE A 71 -10.38 4.18 -0.44
CA PHE A 71 -9.08 3.75 -0.97
C PHE A 71 -8.11 3.25 0.11
N PRO A 72 -7.91 3.96 1.25
CA PRO A 72 -7.00 3.48 2.30
C PRO A 72 -7.38 2.10 2.84
N GLU A 73 -8.68 1.80 2.95
CA GLU A 73 -9.18 0.50 3.41
C GLU A 73 -8.86 -0.66 2.44
N ASN A 74 -8.39 -0.36 1.22
CA ASN A 74 -7.96 -1.36 0.24
C ASN A 74 -6.44 -1.40 0.06
N LEU A 75 -5.69 -0.57 0.80
CA LEU A 75 -4.24 -0.59 0.81
C LEU A 75 -3.71 -1.72 1.69
N MET A 76 -2.67 -2.38 1.19
CA MET A 76 -1.89 -3.38 1.89
C MET A 76 -0.45 -2.90 2.03
N ASN A 77 0.20 -3.27 3.14
CA ASN A 77 1.63 -3.16 3.29
C ASN A 77 2.34 -4.10 2.28
N PRO A 78 3.65 -3.95 2.06
CA PRO A 78 4.39 -4.82 1.15
C PRO A 78 4.33 -6.30 1.54
N ASP A 79 4.18 -6.60 2.83
CA ASP A 79 3.99 -7.95 3.33
C ASP A 79 2.60 -8.54 3.00
N GLY A 80 1.63 -7.72 2.57
CA GLY A 80 0.26 -8.14 2.27
C GLY A 80 -0.73 -8.02 3.43
N SER A 81 -0.27 -7.57 4.61
CA SER A 81 -1.16 -7.15 5.70
C SER A 81 -1.91 -5.88 5.32
N ARG A 82 -3.09 -5.65 5.90
CA ARG A 82 -3.84 -4.41 5.69
C ARG A 82 -3.06 -3.20 6.22
N ALA A 83 -2.91 -2.16 5.41
CA ALA A 83 -2.25 -0.93 5.82
C ALA A 83 -3.15 -0.08 6.74
N TYR A 84 -4.47 -0.14 6.51
CA TYR A 84 -5.48 0.57 7.29
C TYR A 84 -6.63 -0.37 7.72
N PRO A 85 -7.20 -0.17 8.92
CA PRO A 85 -8.35 -0.93 9.37
C PRO A 85 -9.61 -0.58 8.57
N GLU A 86 -10.69 -1.34 8.77
CA GLU A 86 -12.03 -0.93 8.33
C GLU A 86 -12.76 -0.32 9.52
N TRP A 87 -13.49 0.76 9.27
CA TRP A 87 -14.20 1.46 10.33
C TRP A 87 -15.67 1.08 10.37
N THR A 88 -16.12 0.64 11.54
CA THR A 88 -17.53 0.36 11.81
C THR A 88 -18.11 1.40 12.76
N GLY A 89 -19.33 1.89 12.52
CA GLY A 89 -20.00 2.84 13.39
C GLY A 89 -20.99 3.75 12.65
N GLY A 90 -21.29 4.90 13.26
CA GLY A 90 -22.12 5.93 12.64
C GLY A 90 -21.41 6.58 11.44
N PHE A 91 -22.18 6.91 10.40
CA PHE A 91 -21.67 7.41 9.12
C PHE A 91 -20.67 8.58 9.27
N ILE A 92 -20.97 9.58 10.10
CA ILE A 92 -20.09 10.74 10.32
C ILE A 92 -18.75 10.32 10.96
N GLY A 93 -18.80 9.41 11.93
CA GLY A 93 -17.59 8.93 12.62
C GLY A 93 -16.70 8.09 11.69
N VAL A 94 -17.32 7.18 10.92
CA VAL A 94 -16.62 6.37 9.91
C VAL A 94 -15.97 7.26 8.85
N MET A 95 -16.71 8.24 8.32
CA MET A 95 -16.16 9.19 7.35
C MET A 95 -14.97 9.98 7.89
N GLY A 96 -15.06 10.45 9.15
CA GLY A 96 -13.95 11.16 9.78
C GLY A 96 -12.67 10.32 9.80
N LYS A 97 -12.79 9.06 10.21
CA LYS A 97 -11.66 8.13 10.25
C LYS A 97 -11.10 7.78 8.86
N GLN A 98 -11.96 7.56 7.89
CA GLN A 98 -11.56 7.35 6.50
C GLN A 98 -10.74 8.54 5.93
N VAL A 99 -11.10 9.77 6.29
CA VAL A 99 -10.36 10.97 5.88
C VAL A 99 -9.03 11.10 6.64
N GLU A 100 -8.99 10.75 7.93
CA GLU A 100 -7.74 10.67 8.69
C GLU A 100 -6.76 9.69 8.03
N ASP A 101 -7.23 8.48 7.68
CA ASP A 101 -6.42 7.46 7.00
C ASP A 101 -5.93 7.93 5.63
N PHE A 102 -6.76 8.63 4.85
CA PHE A 102 -6.36 9.17 3.55
C PHE A 102 -5.25 10.21 3.65
N ASN A 103 -5.30 11.06 4.68
CA ASN A 103 -4.27 12.07 4.95
C ASN A 103 -2.97 11.42 5.44
N ASP A 104 -3.06 10.39 6.27
CA ASP A 104 -1.91 9.62 6.73
C ASP A 104 -1.24 8.86 5.58
N PHE A 105 -2.03 8.24 4.70
CA PHE A 105 -1.54 7.58 3.48
C PHE A 105 -0.75 8.54 2.60
N HIS A 106 -1.26 9.75 2.35
CA HIS A 106 -0.55 10.75 1.56
C HIS A 106 0.80 11.13 2.16
N LYS A 107 0.90 11.19 3.50
CA LYS A 107 2.17 11.49 4.15
C LYS A 107 3.18 10.37 3.93
N LYS A 108 2.77 9.15 4.26
CA LYS A 108 3.62 7.96 4.16
C LYS A 108 4.04 7.60 2.74
N TRP A 109 3.25 7.98 1.74
CA TRP A 109 3.52 7.58 0.36
C TRP A 109 4.55 8.47 -0.35
N TRP A 110 4.62 9.77 -0.03
CA TRP A 110 5.55 10.66 -0.75
C TRP A 110 6.20 11.74 0.11
N LEU A 111 5.57 12.18 1.21
CA LEU A 111 6.13 13.25 2.05
C LEU A 111 7.29 12.75 2.89
N ASP A 112 7.20 11.52 3.41
CA ASP A 112 8.26 10.96 4.25
C ASP A 112 9.54 10.74 3.42
N ASP A 113 9.45 10.17 2.22
CA ASP A 113 10.57 10.02 1.28
C ASP A 113 11.21 11.37 0.92
N MET A 114 10.39 12.38 0.60
CA MET A 114 10.91 13.71 0.26
C MET A 114 11.59 14.41 1.44
N LEU A 115 11.11 14.18 2.66
CA LEU A 115 11.73 14.75 3.86
C LEU A 115 13.03 14.04 4.19
N GLU A 116 13.12 12.73 3.98
CA GLU A 116 14.37 11.96 4.17
C GLU A 116 15.46 12.44 3.20
N ASP A 117 15.14 12.60 1.91
CA ASP A 117 16.07 13.12 0.90
C ASP A 117 16.57 14.54 1.26
N ILE A 118 15.66 15.44 1.66
CA ILE A 118 16.02 16.79 2.07
C ILE A 118 16.92 16.75 3.31
N LEU A 119 16.59 15.95 4.32
CA LEU A 119 17.36 15.92 5.57
C LEU A 119 18.74 15.31 5.40
N VAL A 120 18.91 14.31 4.50
CA VAL A 120 20.21 13.74 4.14
C VAL A 120 21.11 14.81 3.51
N ASP A 121 20.59 15.59 2.56
CA ASP A 121 21.33 16.67 1.87
C ASP A 121 21.81 17.81 2.80
N TYR A 122 21.23 17.97 3.99
CA TYR A 122 21.64 18.98 4.99
C TYR A 122 22.63 18.47 6.04
N THR A 123 22.93 17.17 6.05
CA THR A 123 23.80 16.52 7.04
C THR A 123 25.14 16.03 6.50
N ASP A 124 25.37 16.14 5.19
CA ASP A 124 26.68 16.00 4.50
C ASP A 124 27.32 17.37 4.19
#